data_AF-A0A7X8RMI1-F1
#
_entry.id   AF-A0A7X8RMI1-F1
#
_cell.length_a   1.000
_cell.length_b   1.000
_cell.length_c   1.000
_cell.angle_alpha   90.00
_cell.angle_beta   90.00
_cell.angle_gamma   90.00
#
_symmetry.space_group_name_H-M   'P 1'
#
loop_
_entity.id
_entity.type
_entity.pdbx_description
1 polymer ?
#
loop_
_entity_poly.entity_id
_entity_poly.type
_entity_poly.pdbx_seq_one_letter_code
_entity_poly.pdbx_strand_id
1 'polypeptide(L)' 'MMRIDNIKNNLIDRILATKNEKLLQAIKNIFDSTLVADEIVTLSSEQIEMLLMSEKDIENDNLISESELNDIDSEWMN' A
#
# COMPACT_ATOMS: atom_id res chain seq x y z
N MET A 1 -18.99 -14.60 10.84
CA MET A 1 -18.33 -15.32 9.74
C MET A 1 -19.32 -15.92 8.76
N MET A 2 -20.10 -16.96 9.13
CA MET A 2 -20.99 -17.72 8.23
C MET A 2 -21.90 -16.93 7.25
N ARG A 3 -22.41 -15.75 7.62
CA ARG A 3 -23.29 -14.96 6.74
C ARG A 3 -22.57 -14.36 5.54
N ILE A 4 -21.34 -13.88 5.73
CA ILE A 4 -20.56 -13.27 4.64
C ILE A 4 -20.08 -14.34 3.68
N ASP A 5 -19.65 -15.49 4.22
CA ASP A 5 -19.16 -16.60 3.40
C ASP A 5 -20.28 -17.19 2.52
N ASN A 6 -21.50 -17.31 3.05
CA ASN A 6 -22.65 -17.73 2.25
C ASN A 6 -23.01 -16.73 1.14
N ILE A 7 -22.88 -15.42 1.40
CA ILE A 7 -23.12 -14.39 0.38
C ILE A 7 -22.07 -14.48 -0.73
N LYS A 8 -20.79 -14.65 -0.37
CA LYS A 8 -19.70 -14.82 -1.33
C LYS A 8 -19.89 -16.06 -2.20
N ASN A 9 -20.20 -17.20 -1.59
CA ASN A 9 -20.40 -18.45 -2.32
C ASN A 9 -21.59 -18.35 -3.29
N ASN A 10 -22.71 -17.74 -2.88
CA ASN A 10 -23.85 -17.55 -3.77
C ASN A 10 -23.55 -16.61 -4.96
N LEU A 11 -22.72 -15.59 -4.74
CA LEU A 11 -22.26 -14.70 -5.82
C LEU A 11 -21.34 -15.43 -6.80
N ILE A 12 -20.43 -16.26 -6.31
CA ILE A 12 -19.56 -17.10 -7.15
C ILE A 12 -20.39 -18.02 -8.03
N ASP A 13 -21.39 -18.71 -7.46
CA ASP A 13 -22.27 -19.61 -8.21
C ASP A 13 -23.04 -18.87 -9.32
N ARG A 14 -23.52 -17.65 -9.04
CA ARG A 14 -24.24 -16.82 -10.02
C ARG A 14 -23.33 -16.29 -11.12
N ILE A 15 -22.08 -15.96 -10.80
CA ILE A 15 -21.07 -15.54 -11.77
C ILE A 15 -20.69 -16.72 -12.68
N LEU A 16 -20.52 -17.92 -12.11
CA LEU A 16 -20.20 -19.13 -12.87
C LEU A 16 -21.36 -19.59 -13.77
N ALA A 17 -22.61 -19.37 -13.35
CA ALA A 17 -23.79 -19.73 -14.13
C ALA A 17 -24.09 -18.76 -15.28
N THR A 18 -23.59 -17.52 -15.23
CA THR A 18 -23.89 -16.52 -16.26
C THR A 18 -22.93 -16.60 -17.45
N LYS A 19 -23.48 -16.52 -18.66
CA LYS A 19 -22.70 -16.40 -19.92
C LYS A 19 -22.81 -15.00 -20.53
N ASN A 20 -23.40 -14.06 -19.80
CA ASN A 20 -23.62 -12.70 -20.28
C ASN A 20 -22.36 -11.85 -20.06
N GLU A 21 -21.61 -11.64 -21.13
CA GLU A 21 -20.37 -10.87 -21.13
C GLU A 21 -20.56 -9.43 -20.61
N LYS A 22 -21.65 -8.76 -20.98
CA LYS A 22 -21.93 -7.38 -20.53
C LYS A 22 -22.15 -7.30 -19.02
N LEU A 23 -22.80 -8.32 -18.44
CA LEU A 23 -23.00 -8.41 -17.00
C LEU A 23 -21.68 -8.65 -16.27
N LEU A 24 -20.85 -9.57 -16.77
CA LEU A 24 -19.54 -9.86 -16.19
C LEU A 24 -18.61 -8.64 -16.25
N GLN A 25 -18.64 -7.89 -17.36
CA GLN A 25 -17.87 -6.66 -17.51
C GLN A 25 -18.33 -5.58 -16.53
N ALA A 26 -19.64 -5.40 -16.34
CA ALA A 26 -20.17 -4.44 -15.37
C ALA A 26 -19.77 -4.81 -13.93
N ILE A 27 -19.83 -6.10 -13.57
CA ILE A 27 -19.39 -6.61 -12.26
C ILE A 27 -17.89 -6.34 -12.06
N LYS A 28 -17.05 -6.65 -13.05
CA LYS A 28 -15.61 -6.36 -13.01
C LYS A 28 -15.35 -4.88 -12.76
N ASN A 29 -16.00 -3.99 -13.51
CA ASN A 29 -15.82 -2.55 -13.36
C ASN A 29 -16.24 -2.04 -11.97
N ILE A 30 -17.27 -2.62 -11.36
CA ILE A 30 -17.69 -2.30 -9.98
C ILE A 30 -16.59 -2.70 -8.99
N PHE A 31 -16.04 -3.91 -9.10
CA PHE A 31 -14.93 -4.35 -8.24
C PHE A 31 -13.69 -3.47 -8.43
N ASP A 32 -13.31 -3.17 -9.67
CA ASP A 32 -12.16 -2.30 -9.95
C ASP A 32 -12.36 -0.90 -9.37
N SER A 33 -13.57 -0.33 -9.45
CA SER A 33 -13.88 0.99 -8.89
C SER A 33 -13.92 1.05 -7.36
N THR A 34 -14.07 -0.10 -6.71
CA THR A 34 -14.14 -0.21 -5.23
C THR A 34 -12.81 -0.65 -4.61
N LEU A 35 -11.92 -1.27 -5.39
CA LEU A 35 -10.56 -1.66 -4.96
C LEU A 35 -9.56 -0.51 -4.99
N VAL A 36 -9.82 0.58 -5.73
CA VAL A 36 -8.92 1.75 -5.82
C VAL A 36 -8.94 2.61 -4.54
N ALA A 37 -9.84 2.35 -3.59
CA ALA A 37 -10.07 3.26 -2.48
C ALA A 37 -9.16 3.09 -1.26
N ASP A 38 -8.46 1.97 -1.02
CA ASP A 38 -7.78 1.76 0.27
C ASP A 38 -6.52 0.87 0.21
N GLU A 39 -5.52 1.27 -0.58
CA GLU A 39 -4.13 1.10 -0.13
C GLU A 39 -3.57 2.45 0.28
N ILE A 40 -4.25 3.12 1.23
CA ILE A 40 -3.59 4.13 2.05
C ILE A 40 -2.54 3.34 2.84
N VAL A 41 -1.29 3.41 2.37
CA VAL A 41 -0.15 2.83 3.07
C VAL A 41 -0.10 3.45 4.46
N THR A 42 -0.57 2.69 5.43
CA THR A 42 -0.59 3.13 6.83
C THR A 42 0.80 2.88 7.38
N LEU A 43 1.52 3.95 7.71
CA LEU A 43 2.82 3.85 8.34
C LEU A 43 2.67 3.28 9.76
N SER A 44 3.59 2.41 10.13
CA SER A 44 3.76 1.96 11.53
C SER A 44 4.20 3.14 12.42
N SER A 45 4.05 2.97 13.73
CA SER A 45 4.48 3.99 14.70
C SER A 45 5.97 4.27 14.61
N GLU A 46 6.79 3.24 14.38
CA GLU A 46 8.24 3.35 14.23
C GLU A 46 8.63 4.11 12.95
N GLN A 47 7.90 3.89 11.86
CA GLN A 47 8.11 4.64 10.61
C GLN A 47 7.74 6.12 10.75
N ILE A 48 6.67 6.42 11.47
CA ILE A 48 6.29 7.80 11.79
C ILE A 48 7.36 8.44 12.68
N GLU A 49 7.86 7.71 13.67
CA GLU A 49 8.94 8.19 14.55
C GLU A 49 10.22 8.50 13.77
N MET A 50 10.64 7.63 12.85
CA MET A 50 11.80 7.92 11.98
C MET A 50 11.63 9.21 11.17
N LEU A 51 10.44 9.46 10.63
CA LEU A 51 10.17 10.70 9.90
C LEU A 51 10.24 11.93 10.81
N LEU A 52 9.69 11.85 12.02
CA LEU A 52 9.76 12.93 13.02
C LEU A 52 11.20 13.19 13.47
N MET A 53 12.04 12.15 13.58
CA MET A 53 13.47 12.32 13.84
C MET A 53 14.15 13.10 12.73
N SER A 54 13.83 12.82 11.46
CA SER A 54 14.36 13.57 10.31
C SER A 54 13.99 15.05 10.35
N GLU A 55 12.75 15.40 10.71
CA GLU A 55 12.34 16.80 10.85
C GLU A 55 13.16 17.50 11.94
N LYS A 56 13.38 16.81 13.06
CA LYS A 56 14.21 17.33 14.15
C LYS A 56 15.68 17.50 13.73
N ASP A 57 16.22 16.60 12.92
CA ASP A 57 17.59 16.73 12.42
C ASP A 57 17.74 17.92 11.47
N ILE A 58 16.72 18.21 10.64
CA ILE A 58 16.68 19.41 9.79
C ILE A 58 16.61 20.69 10.66
N GLU A 59 15.77 20.73 11.69
CA GLU A 59 15.66 21.88 12.59
C GLU A 59 16.96 22.18 13.35
N ASN A 60 17.73 21.14 13.69
CA ASN A 60 18.98 21.26 14.43
C ASN A 60 20.22 21.38 13.54
N ASP A 61 20.05 21.49 12.21
CA ASP A 61 21.14 21.52 11.23
C ASP A 61 22.07 20.29 11.30
N ASN A 62 21.53 19.14 11.74
CA ASN A 62 22.20 17.85 11.76
C ASN A 62 22.18 17.19 10.36
N LEU A 63 22.62 17.94 9.35
CA LEU A 63 22.62 17.50 7.97
C LEU A 63 24.03 17.10 7.54
N ILE A 64 24.11 16.11 6.67
CA ILE A 64 25.35 15.68 6.03
C ILE A 64 25.23 15.93 4.52
N SER A 65 26.30 16.42 3.91
CA SER A 65 26.33 16.56 2.45
C SER A 65 26.48 15.20 1.77
N GLU A 66 26.00 15.09 0.54
CA GLU A 66 26.16 13.87 -0.26
C GLU A 66 27.63 13.48 -0.44
N SER A 67 28.54 14.46 -0.55
CA SER A 67 29.98 14.21 -0.61
C SER A 67 30.52 13.55 0.66
N GLU A 68 30.12 14.04 1.84
CA GLU A 68 30.55 13.47 3.11
C GLU A 68 29.96 12.07 3.32
N LEU A 69 28.72 11.83 2.90
CA LEU A 69 28.10 10.51 2.93
C LEU A 69 28.88 9.51 2.06
N ASN A 70 29.25 9.91 0.83
CA ASN A 70 30.00 9.06 -0.09
C ASN A 70 31.39 8.68 0.44
N ASP A 71 32.05 9.59 1.15
CA ASP A 71 33.36 9.33 1.79
C ASP A 71 33.19 8.30 2.91
N ILE A 72 32.16 8.44 3.76
CA ILE A 72 31.85 7.49 4.84
C ILE A 72 31.50 6.11 4.28
N ASP A 73 30.67 6.05 3.23
CA ASP A 73 30.30 4.80 2.57
C ASP A 73 31.53 4.09 1.98
N SER A 74 32.47 4.85 1.42
CA SER A 74 33.74 4.34 0.88
C SER A 74 34.64 3.78 1.99
N GLU A 75 34.70 4.42 3.16
CA GLU A 75 35.43 3.91 4.32
C GLU A 75 34.81 2.63 4.88
N TRP A 76 33.48 2.52 4.89
CA TRP A 76 32.76 1.34 5.38
C TRP A 76 32.95 0.09 4.51
N MET A 77 33.18 0.28 3.21
CA MET A 77 33.31 -0.79 2.23
C MET A 77 34.75 -1.31 2.03
N ASN A 78 35.73 -0.75 2.74
CA ASN A 78 37.13 -1.20 2.76
C ASN A 78 37.45 -2.11 3.95
#